data_AF-A0A377YZH3-F1
#
_entry.id   AF-A0A377YZH3-F1
#
_cell.length_a   1.000
_cell.length_b   1.000
_cell.length_c   1.000
_cell.angle_alpha   90.00
_cell.angle_beta   90.00
_cell.angle_gamma   90.00
#
_symmetry.space_group_name_H-M   'P 1'
#
loop_
_entity.id
_entity.type
_entity.pdbx_description
1 polymer ?
#
loop_
_entity_poly.entity_id
_entity_poly.type
_entity_poly.pdbx_seq_one_letter_code
_entity_poly.pdbx_strand_id
1 'polypeptide(L)'
;MAERVELCVFDEQGNEQRFDLPARSGDIWHGWLAAAGPACATAIGYMVPGTRRRGTALTRPSCLIDPSAHRVEGDLPDDERLHGGMWQPDRRDSAAVAPKSQVVDLRYDWRGDKPAAYPMGGNGDL
;
A
#
# COMPACT_ATOMS: atom_id res chain seq x y z
N MET A 1 15.12 8.79 1.36
CA MET A 1 13.74 9.27 1.42
C MET A 1 13.21 9.37 0.00
N ALA A 2 11.91 9.15 -0.21
CA ALA A 2 11.32 9.31 -1.53
C ALA A 2 11.30 10.79 -1.92
N GLU A 3 11.61 11.08 -3.19
CA GLU A 3 11.52 12.43 -3.76
C GLU A 3 10.16 12.68 -4.42
N ARG A 4 9.44 11.61 -4.77
CA ARG A 4 8.11 11.66 -5.36
C ARG A 4 7.35 10.38 -5.02
N VAL A 5 6.06 10.53 -4.75
CA VAL A 5 5.13 9.41 -4.52
C VAL A 5 3.95 9.57 -5.46
N GLU A 6 3.62 8.49 -6.16
CA GLU A 6 2.51 8.39 -7.09
C GLU A 6 1.42 7.48 -6.50
N LEU A 7 0.17 7.91 -6.62
CA LEU A 7 -1.01 7.07 -6.46
C LEU A 7 -1.34 6.46 -7.82
N CYS A 8 -1.26 5.14 -7.93
CA CYS A 8 -1.73 4.38 -9.07
C CYS A 8 -3.17 3.94 -8.82
N VAL A 9 -4.07 4.19 -9.77
CA VAL A 9 -5.48 3.82 -9.73
C VAL A 9 -5.77 2.91 -10.91
N PHE A 10 -6.47 1.82 -10.65
CA PHE A 10 -6.81 0.82 -11.66
C PHE A 10 -8.32 0.76 -11.85
N ASP A 11 -8.76 0.75 -13.10
CA ASP A 11 -10.16 0.48 -13.43
C ASP A 11 -10.46 -1.03 -13.47
N GLU A 12 -11.73 -1.39 -13.69
CA GLU A 12 -12.19 -2.79 -13.75
C GLU A 12 -11.57 -3.57 -14.92
N GLN A 13 -11.07 -2.88 -15.95
CA GLN A 13 -10.36 -3.50 -17.08
C GLN A 13 -8.85 -3.61 -16.84
N GLY A 14 -8.37 -3.13 -15.69
CA GLY A 14 -6.96 -3.13 -15.32
C GLY A 14 -6.15 -1.98 -15.94
N ASN A 15 -6.79 -0.98 -16.55
CA ASN A 15 -6.08 0.20 -17.04
C ASN A 15 -5.61 1.05 -15.86
N GLU A 16 -4.35 1.49 -15.94
CA GLU A 16 -3.71 2.26 -14.88
C GLU A 16 -3.74 3.76 -15.18
N GLN A 17 -4.07 4.55 -14.16
CA GLN A 17 -3.87 6.00 -14.11
C GLN A 17 -2.98 6.35 -12.93
N ARG A 18 -1.96 7.19 -13.15
CA ARG A 18 -1.02 7.62 -12.11
C ARG A 18 -1.21 9.09 -11.78
N PHE A 19 -1.23 9.39 -10.49
CA PHE A 19 -1.40 10.73 -9.95
C PHE A 19 -0.28 11.03 -8.96
N ASP A 20 0.37 12.18 -9.07
CA ASP A 20 1.30 12.62 -8.05
C ASP A 20 0.56 12.95 -6.75
N LEU A 21 1.08 12.50 -5.62
CA LEU A 21 0.63 13.00 -4.33
C LEU A 21 1.14 14.44 -4.17
N PRO A 22 0.25 15.45 -4.11
CA PRO A 22 0.62 16.85 -4.27
C PRO A 22 1.23 17.46 -3.01
N ALA A 23 1.05 16.84 -1.83
CA ALA A 23 1.43 17.42 -0.56
C ALA A 23 2.24 16.45 0.31
N ARG A 24 3.11 17.03 1.14
CA ARG A 24 3.93 16.32 2.12
C ARG A 24 3.98 17.09 3.43
N SER A 25 3.59 16.44 4.52
CA SER A 25 3.67 16.97 5.89
C SER A 25 4.65 16.13 6.68
N GLY A 26 5.84 16.68 6.96
CA GLY A 26 6.95 15.89 7.53
C GLY A 26 7.36 14.77 6.58
N ASP A 27 7.17 13.52 6.99
CA ASP A 27 7.46 12.33 6.18
C ASP A 27 6.21 11.66 5.59
N ILE A 28 5.04 12.32 5.68
CA ILE A 28 3.76 11.79 5.20
C ILE A 28 3.35 12.47 3.89
N TRP A 29 3.29 11.69 2.81
CA TRP A 29 2.75 12.11 1.52
C TRP A 29 1.23 11.93 1.51
N HIS A 30 0.49 12.91 0.98
CA HIS A 30 -0.96 12.89 0.98
C HIS A 30 -1.57 13.68 -0.18
N GLY A 31 -2.81 13.35 -0.50
CA GLY A 31 -3.62 13.94 -1.56
C GLY A 31 -5.06 13.47 -1.46
N TRP A 32 -5.95 14.11 -2.22
CA TRP A 32 -7.36 13.75 -2.29
C TRP A 32 -7.75 13.47 -3.73
N LEU A 33 -8.35 12.30 -3.98
CA LEU A 33 -8.87 11.92 -5.29
C LEU A 33 -10.40 11.82 -5.21
N ALA A 34 -11.09 12.85 -5.70
CA ALA A 34 -12.56 12.94 -5.60
C ALA A 34 -13.31 11.83 -6.36
N ALA A 35 -12.70 11.26 -7.39
CA ALA A 35 -13.29 10.20 -8.22
C ALA A 35 -13.11 8.78 -7.63
N ALA A 36 -12.38 8.63 -6.51
CA ALA A 36 -12.16 7.32 -5.90
C ALA A 36 -13.40 6.88 -5.11
N GLY A 37 -14.12 5.88 -5.63
CA GLY A 37 -15.24 5.23 -4.95
C GLY A 37 -14.82 3.98 -4.16
N PRO A 38 -15.75 3.39 -3.38
CA PRO A 38 -15.56 2.06 -2.80
C PRO A 38 -15.22 1.03 -3.88
N ALA A 39 -14.42 0.03 -3.54
CA ALA A 39 -13.86 -0.98 -4.43
C ALA A 39 -12.83 -0.48 -5.46
N CYS A 40 -12.47 0.81 -5.45
CA CYS A 40 -11.40 1.33 -6.28
C CYS A 40 -10.07 0.65 -5.92
N ALA A 41 -9.45 0.00 -6.93
CA ALA A 41 -8.16 -0.64 -6.81
C ALA A 41 -7.05 0.40 -6.97
N THR A 42 -6.09 0.35 -6.05
CA THR A 42 -5.02 1.34 -5.95
C THR A 42 -3.69 0.66 -5.64
N ALA A 43 -2.61 1.35 -5.92
CA ALA A 43 -1.28 1.01 -5.45
C ALA A 43 -0.46 2.29 -5.27
N ILE A 44 0.63 2.19 -4.53
CA ILE A 44 1.54 3.30 -4.28
C ILE A 44 2.84 3.06 -5.04
N GLY A 45 3.21 4.04 -5.88
CA GLY A 45 4.51 4.11 -6.52
C GLY A 45 5.45 5.02 -5.73
N TYR A 46 6.65 4.55 -5.40
CA TYR A 46 7.69 5.40 -4.81
C TYR A 46 8.80 5.64 -5.80
N MET A 47 9.21 6.90 -5.96
CA MET A 47 10.39 7.27 -6.71
C MET A 47 11.49 7.73 -5.74
N VAL A 48 12.56 6.95 -5.69
CA VAL A 48 13.79 7.28 -4.96
C VAL A 48 14.90 7.49 -5.99
N PRO A 49 15.53 8.65 -6.04
CA PRO A 49 16.64 8.88 -6.96
C PRO A 49 17.93 8.29 -6.44
N GLY A 50 18.78 7.92 -7.39
CA GLY A 50 20.18 7.56 -7.15
C GLY A 50 20.49 6.07 -7.19
N THR A 51 21.79 5.79 -7.26
CA THR A 51 22.37 4.46 -7.16
C THR A 51 22.02 3.84 -5.79
N ARG A 52 21.74 2.52 -5.75
CA ARG A 52 21.41 1.80 -4.51
C ARG A 52 22.45 2.15 -3.43
N ARG A 53 22.03 2.90 -2.41
CA ARG A 53 22.81 3.07 -1.19
C ARG A 53 22.56 1.87 -0.29
N ARG A 54 23.51 1.54 0.58
CA ARG A 54 23.35 0.45 1.55
C ARG A 54 22.09 0.72 2.38
N GLY A 55 21.09 -0.16 2.29
CA GLY A 55 19.80 -0.01 2.97
C GLY A 55 18.67 0.62 2.13
N THR A 56 18.89 1.02 0.87
CA THR A 56 17.81 1.46 -0.03
C THR A 56 17.47 0.36 -1.04
N ALA A 57 16.33 -0.31 -0.84
CA ALA A 57 15.88 -1.40 -1.70
C ALA A 57 15.22 -0.92 -3.01
N LEU A 58 14.62 0.27 -2.99
CA LEU A 58 13.85 0.81 -4.12
C LEU A 58 14.66 1.89 -4.85
N THR A 59 14.81 1.73 -6.16
CA THR A 59 15.48 2.71 -7.04
C THR A 59 14.62 3.16 -8.21
N ARG A 60 13.35 2.71 -8.26
CA ARG A 60 12.41 2.94 -9.35
C ARG A 60 10.96 2.90 -8.86
N PRO A 61 10.02 3.48 -9.63
CA PRO A 61 8.59 3.30 -9.40
C PRO A 61 8.24 1.83 -9.55
N SER A 62 8.08 1.15 -8.42
CA SER A 62 7.46 -0.16 -8.30
C SER A 62 6.05 0.03 -7.78
N CYS A 63 5.08 -0.70 -8.32
CA CYS A 63 3.71 -0.75 -7.81
C CYS A 63 3.72 -1.50 -6.47
N LEU A 64 3.49 -0.79 -5.36
CA LEU A 64 3.46 -1.36 -4.00
C LEU A 64 2.05 -1.29 -3.40
N ILE A 65 1.77 -2.21 -2.49
CA ILE A 65 0.56 -2.18 -1.66
C ILE A 65 0.71 -1.06 -0.62
N ASP A 66 -0.37 -0.33 -0.33
CA ASP A 66 -0.43 0.57 0.82
C ASP A 66 -0.32 -0.25 2.13
N PRO A 67 0.69 -0.02 2.98
CA PRO A 67 0.84 -0.72 4.26
C PRO A 67 -0.37 -0.58 5.20
N SER A 68 -1.19 0.46 5.01
CA SER A 68 -2.39 0.73 5.81
C SER A 68 -3.68 0.30 5.11
N ALA A 69 -3.59 -0.47 4.01
CA ALA A 69 -4.77 -0.95 3.30
C ALA A 69 -5.62 -1.87 4.19
N HIS A 70 -6.92 -1.57 4.26
CA HIS A 70 -7.89 -2.45 4.94
C HIS A 70 -8.25 -3.70 4.13
N ARG A 71 -8.00 -3.69 2.83
CA ARG A 71 -8.18 -4.83 1.93
C ARG A 71 -7.15 -4.81 0.81
N VAL A 72 -6.69 -6.00 0.45
CA VAL A 72 -5.81 -6.26 -0.70
C VAL A 72 -6.53 -7.23 -1.63
N GLU A 73 -6.42 -6.99 -2.93
CA GLU A 73 -6.99 -7.79 -4.01
C GLU A 73 -5.89 -8.35 -4.91
N GLY A 74 -6.08 -9.59 -5.36
CA GLY A 74 -5.12 -10.33 -6.19
C GLY A 74 -4.22 -11.26 -5.39
N ASP A 75 -3.66 -12.24 -6.09
CA ASP A 75 -2.70 -13.18 -5.53
C ASP A 75 -1.28 -12.61 -5.57
N LEU A 76 -0.38 -13.17 -4.76
CA LEU A 76 1.05 -12.87 -4.82
C LEU A 76 1.77 -13.96 -5.63
N PRO A 77 1.95 -13.79 -6.96
CA PRO A 77 2.65 -14.76 -7.78
C PRO A 77 4.15 -14.77 -7.47
N ASP A 78 4.79 -15.91 -7.71
CA ASP A 78 6.25 -16.00 -7.78
C ASP A 78 6.72 -15.41 -9.12
N ASP A 79 6.80 -14.07 -9.18
CA ASP A 79 7.19 -13.31 -10.37
C ASP A 79 8.41 -12.43 -10.04
N GLU A 80 9.48 -12.57 -10.83
CA GLU A 80 10.72 -11.83 -10.65
C GLU A 80 10.55 -10.31 -10.61
N ARG A 81 9.51 -9.78 -11.27
CA ARG A 81 9.21 -8.33 -11.26
C ARG A 81 8.91 -7.80 -9.86
N LEU A 82 8.47 -8.67 -8.95
CA LEU A 82 8.19 -8.32 -7.55
C LEU A 82 9.46 -8.32 -6.68
N HIS A 83 10.59 -8.85 -7.17
CA HIS A 83 11.81 -8.97 -6.37
C HIS A 83 12.63 -7.68 -6.31
N GLY A 84 12.45 -6.75 -7.27
CA GLY A 84 13.20 -5.49 -7.36
C GLY A 84 14.70 -5.62 -7.70
N GLY A 85 15.22 -6.85 -7.80
CA GLY A 85 16.58 -7.17 -8.18
C GLY A 85 17.63 -7.01 -7.07
N MET A 86 18.29 -8.11 -6.69
CA MET A 86 19.24 -8.14 -5.56
C MET A 86 20.58 -7.45 -5.87
N TRP A 87 21.13 -7.63 -7.07
CA TRP A 87 22.44 -7.12 -7.47
C TRP A 87 22.35 -5.97 -8.47
N GLN A 88 21.38 -6.07 -9.38
CA GLN A 88 21.04 -5.04 -10.35
C GLN A 88 19.55 -4.73 -10.20
N PRO A 89 19.15 -3.46 -10.19
CA PRO A 89 17.75 -3.10 -10.17
C PRO A 89 16.99 -3.71 -11.34
N ASP A 90 15.92 -4.44 -11.04
CA ASP A 90 14.94 -4.78 -12.07
C ASP A 90 14.22 -3.50 -12.50
N ARG A 91 14.07 -3.31 -13.81
CA ARG A 91 13.43 -2.13 -14.40
C ARG A 91 12.06 -2.41 -14.97
N ARG A 92 11.62 -3.68 -14.96
CA ARG A 92 10.30 -4.09 -15.41
C ARG A 92 9.23 -3.53 -14.47
N ASP A 93 8.10 -3.12 -15.04
CA ASP A 93 6.96 -2.65 -14.25
C ASP A 93 6.26 -3.84 -13.57
N SER A 94 6.02 -3.71 -12.26
CA SER A 94 5.30 -4.70 -11.46
C SER A 94 3.79 -4.47 -11.44
N ALA A 95 3.27 -3.37 -12.01
CA ALA A 95 1.86 -3.02 -11.96
C ALA A 95 0.93 -4.11 -12.49
N ALA A 96 1.34 -4.90 -13.49
CA ALA A 96 0.51 -5.99 -14.01
C ALA A 96 0.38 -7.22 -13.08
N VAL A 97 1.27 -7.37 -12.09
CA VAL A 97 1.34 -8.57 -11.24
C VAL A 97 1.30 -8.31 -9.75
N ALA A 98 1.59 -7.08 -9.31
CA ALA A 98 1.50 -6.73 -7.91
C ALA A 98 0.03 -6.76 -7.46
N PRO A 99 -0.28 -7.33 -6.27
CA PRO A 99 -1.59 -7.16 -5.66
C PRO A 99 -1.94 -5.67 -5.50
N LYS A 100 -3.24 -5.36 -5.45
CA LYS A 100 -3.76 -4.00 -5.34
C LYS A 100 -4.39 -3.76 -3.98
N SER A 101 -4.16 -2.59 -3.41
CA SER A 101 -4.95 -2.11 -2.26
C SER A 101 -6.35 -1.73 -2.74
N GLN A 102 -7.38 -2.04 -1.97
CA GLN A 102 -8.75 -1.70 -2.31
C GLN A 102 -9.30 -0.68 -1.30
N VAL A 103 -9.89 0.41 -1.82
CA VAL A 103 -10.67 1.35 -1.01
C VAL A 103 -11.92 0.66 -0.52
N VAL A 104 -12.13 0.60 0.79
CA VAL A 104 -13.28 -0.06 1.40
C VAL A 104 -14.07 0.90 2.26
N ASP A 105 -15.39 0.67 2.31
CA ASP A 105 -16.26 1.31 3.28
C ASP A 105 -16.18 0.54 4.60
N LEU A 106 -15.80 1.24 5.67
CA LEU A 106 -15.63 0.67 7.00
C LEU A 106 -16.90 0.72 7.85
N ARG A 107 -18.02 1.24 7.32
CA ARG A 107 -19.29 1.27 8.03
C ARG A 107 -19.74 -0.16 8.35
N TYR A 108 -19.79 -0.46 9.64
CA TYR A 108 -20.28 -1.74 10.16
C TYR A 108 -21.23 -1.48 11.34
N ASP A 109 -22.39 -2.14 11.32
CA ASP A 109 -23.34 -2.09 12.44
C ASP A 109 -22.97 -3.16 13.47
N TRP A 110 -22.30 -2.72 14.54
CA TRP A 110 -21.87 -3.57 15.64
C TRP A 110 -23.03 -4.06 16.53
N ARG A 111 -24.28 -3.62 16.30
CA ARG A 111 -25.49 -4.08 17.03
C ARG A 111 -25.35 -4.11 18.56
N GLY A 112 -24.62 -3.15 19.11
CA GLY A 112 -24.40 -3.03 20.56
C GLY A 112 -23.37 -4.02 21.12
N ASP A 113 -22.49 -4.57 20.28
CA ASP A 113 -21.33 -5.36 20.69
C ASP A 113 -20.51 -4.60 21.74
N LYS A 114 -20.06 -5.33 22.75
CA LYS A 114 -19.27 -4.81 23.87
C LYS A 114 -18.09 -5.72 24.12
N PRO A 115 -16.92 -5.17 24.44
CA PRO A 115 -15.77 -5.99 24.81
C PRO A 115 -16.18 -6.93 25.95
N ALA A 116 -15.85 -8.21 25.79
CA ALA A 116 -16.08 -9.21 26.81
C ALA A 116 -15.20 -8.85 28.02
N ALA A 117 -15.79 -8.21 29.03
CA ALA A 117 -15.11 -7.68 30.21
C ALA A 117 -14.66 -8.81 31.16
N TYR A 118 -13.98 -9.83 30.63
CA TYR A 118 -13.39 -10.90 31.41
C TYR A 118 -12.30 -10.31 32.30
N PRO A 119 -12.39 -10.48 33.63
CA PRO A 119 -11.31 -10.09 34.52
C PRO A 119 -10.08 -10.95 34.19
N MET A 120 -8.97 -10.31 33.84
CA MET A 120 -7.67 -10.98 33.84
C MET A 120 -7.32 -11.20 35.31
N GLY A 121 -7.38 -12.46 35.78
CA GLY A 121 -7.22 -12.80 37.19
C GLY A 121 -5.94 -12.22 37.79
N GLY A 122 -6.09 -11.22 38.65
CA GLY A 122 -5.23 -11.03 39.79
C GLY A 122 -5.76 -11.89 40.92
N ASN A 123 -4.91 -12.76 41.46
CA ASN A 123 -5.06 -13.24 42.82
C ASN A 123 -3.69 -13.23 43.47
N GLY A 124 -3.63 -12.62 44.65
CA GLY A 124 -2.51 -12.71 45.57
C GLY A 124 -2.35 -14.13 46.14
N ASP A 125 -1.29 -14.25 46.93
CA ASP A 125 -0.90 -15.37 47.80
C ASP A 125 -0.31 -16.62 47.13
N LEU A 126 1.02 -16.56 46.91
CA LEU A 126 2.00 -17.59 47.32
C LEU A 126 3.29 -16.91 47.80
#